data_AF-A0A645H2L0-F1
#
_entry.id   AF-A0A645H2L0-F1
#
_cell.length_a   1.000
_cell.length_b   1.000
_cell.length_c   1.000
_cell.angle_alpha   90.00
_cell.angle_beta   90.00
_cell.angle_gamma   90.00
#
_symmetry.space_group_name_H-M   'P 1'
#
loop_
_entity.id
_entity.type
_entity.pdbx_description
1 polymer ?
#
loop_
_entity_poly.entity_id
_entity_poly.type
_entity_poly.pdbx_seq_one_letter_code
_entity_poly.pdbx_strand_id
1 'polypeptide(L)'
;MSGTHVSEMNVWKAAGIAPDGEKDEWYTVFSLGKLGNGTTTDFTNKRNAYTIMDRATYLTKKKGLRIVPLVEGDPILLNLIAAIEVSPKRFPNVNNADVVKFVNWLCEDEAQMIIKDFKVKQYGEPLFFPNSDQWNKKHPK
;
A
#
# COMPACT_ATOMS: atom_id res chain seq x y z
N MET A 1 3.11 13.73 5.17
CA MET A 1 3.82 12.49 4.81
C MET A 1 2.79 11.41 4.51
N SER A 2 2.96 10.66 3.42
CA SER A 2 2.12 9.50 3.07
C SER A 2 2.88 8.19 3.37
N GLY A 3 2.16 7.08 3.51
CA GLY A 3 2.79 5.75 3.68
C GLY A 3 3.73 5.39 2.52
N THR A 4 3.36 5.74 1.28
CA THR A 4 4.20 5.54 0.08
C THR A 4 5.55 6.24 0.19
N HIS A 5 5.56 7.48 0.70
CA HIS A 5 6.80 8.23 0.88
C HIS A 5 7.72 7.57 1.93
N VAL A 6 7.14 7.06 3.03
CA VAL A 6 7.91 6.29 4.02
C VAL A 6 8.50 5.04 3.38
N SER A 7 7.73 4.31 2.57
CA SER A 7 8.21 3.15 1.83
C SER A 7 9.34 3.50 0.86
N GLU A 8 9.21 4.59 0.11
CA GLU A 8 10.24 5.08 -0.80
C GLU A 8 11.55 5.40 -0.06
N MET A 9 11.48 6.10 1.07
CA MET A 9 12.67 6.43 1.86
C MET A 9 13.35 5.18 2.44
N ASN A 10 12.58 4.13 2.77
CA ASN A 10 13.15 2.86 3.21
C ASN A 10 13.93 2.17 2.07
N VAL A 11 13.42 2.22 0.84
CA VAL A 11 14.12 1.68 -0.34
C VAL A 11 15.44 2.42 -0.56
N TRP A 12 15.43 3.75 -0.54
CA TRP A 12 16.65 4.54 -0.70
C TRP A 12 17.69 4.26 0.38
N LYS A 13 17.24 4.21 1.64
CA LYS A 13 18.10 3.85 2.76
C LYS A 13 18.73 2.47 2.60
N ALA A 14 17.98 1.48 2.16
CA ALA A 14 18.51 0.13 1.91
C ALA A 14 19.53 0.09 0.77
N ALA A 15 19.38 0.97 -0.23
CA ALA A 15 20.36 1.16 -1.30
C ALA A 15 21.59 1.97 -0.88
N GLY A 16 21.63 2.52 0.34
CA GLY A 16 22.71 3.42 0.79
C GLY A 16 22.68 4.79 0.10
N ILE A 17 21.53 5.20 -0.43
CA ILE A 17 21.32 6.46 -1.15
C ILE A 17 20.46 7.38 -0.28
N ALA A 18 20.83 8.66 -0.21
CA ALA A 18 20.05 9.70 0.47
C ALA A 18 19.70 10.80 -0.55
N PRO A 19 18.56 10.69 -1.25
CA PRO A 19 18.21 11.66 -2.29
C PRO A 19 17.82 13.01 -1.69
N ASP A 20 18.21 14.09 -2.37
CA ASP A 20 17.95 15.48 -2.01
C ASP A 20 17.33 16.22 -3.21
N GLY A 21 16.06 16.57 -3.12
CA GLY A 21 15.35 17.22 -4.24
C GLY A 21 15.83 18.62 -4.61
N GLU A 22 16.71 19.23 -3.82
CA GLU A 22 17.35 20.51 -4.13
C GLU A 22 18.71 20.34 -4.80
N LYS A 23 19.40 19.23 -4.54
CA LYS A 23 20.78 19.00 -5.01
C LYS A 23 20.89 17.93 -6.10
N ASP A 24 20.01 16.94 -6.07
CA ASP A 24 20.01 15.82 -6.99
C ASP A 24 19.10 16.10 -8.18
N GLU A 25 19.69 16.47 -9.32
CA GLU A 25 18.93 16.76 -10.56
C GLU A 25 18.04 15.59 -11.02
N TRP A 26 18.39 14.36 -10.65
CA TRP A 26 17.66 13.15 -10.99
C TRP A 26 16.47 12.86 -10.07
N TYR A 27 16.38 13.50 -8.90
CA TYR A 27 15.33 13.27 -7.90
C TYR A 27 14.44 14.50 -7.75
N THR A 28 13.19 14.38 -8.20
CA THR A 28 12.21 15.47 -8.08
C THR A 28 11.22 15.21 -6.95
N VAL A 29 11.19 16.10 -5.95
CA VAL A 29 10.11 16.11 -4.96
C VAL A 29 8.88 16.79 -5.56
N PHE A 30 7.80 16.02 -5.74
CA PHE A 30 6.55 16.57 -6.22
C PHE A 30 5.81 17.32 -5.10
N SER A 31 5.76 18.65 -5.18
CA SER A 31 5.20 19.54 -4.15
C SER A 31 3.71 19.31 -3.84
N LEU A 32 2.95 18.73 -4.77
CA LEU A 32 1.53 18.40 -4.58
C LEU A 32 1.30 16.94 -4.19
N GLY A 33 2.35 16.18 -3.84
CA GLY A 33 2.22 14.77 -3.42
C GLY A 33 1.29 14.55 -2.23
N LYS A 34 1.04 15.59 -1.41
CA LYS A 34 0.05 15.57 -0.32
C LYS A 34 -1.39 15.33 -0.79
N LEU A 35 -1.70 15.58 -2.07
CA LEU A 35 -3.01 15.29 -2.66
C LEU A 35 -3.23 13.79 -2.89
N GLY A 36 -2.19 12.98 -2.72
CA GLY A 36 -2.25 11.53 -2.70
C GLY A 36 -1.67 10.88 -3.95
N ASN A 37 -1.61 9.56 -3.88
CA ASN A 37 -0.99 8.69 -4.89
C ASN A 37 -1.59 8.86 -6.29
N GLY A 38 -2.89 9.14 -6.40
CA GLY A 38 -3.54 9.36 -7.69
C GLY A 38 -2.96 10.56 -8.45
N THR A 39 -2.81 11.71 -7.77
CA THR A 39 -2.23 12.92 -8.37
C THR A 39 -0.74 12.74 -8.69
N THR A 40 0.01 12.07 -7.81
CA THR A 40 1.41 11.72 -8.07
C THR A 40 1.54 10.83 -9.30
N THR A 41 0.68 9.83 -9.47
CA THR A 41 0.65 8.95 -10.64
C THR A 41 0.43 9.73 -11.93
N ASP A 42 -0.55 10.65 -11.95
CA ASP A 42 -0.85 11.47 -13.13
C ASP A 42 0.34 12.36 -13.52
N PHE A 43 1.01 12.94 -12.52
CA PHE A 43 2.19 13.75 -12.72
C PHE A 43 3.36 12.93 -13.28
N THR A 44 3.66 11.78 -12.67
CA THR A 44 4.71 10.87 -13.14
C THR A 44 4.44 10.41 -14.57
N ASN A 45 3.19 10.05 -14.89
CA ASN A 45 2.79 9.63 -16.23
C ASN A 45 2.95 10.73 -17.29
N LYS A 46 2.66 11.99 -16.94
CA LYS A 46 2.86 13.13 -17.83
C LYS A 46 4.35 13.38 -18.10
N ARG A 47 5.19 13.18 -17.09
CA ARG A 47 6.64 13.42 -17.16
C ARG A 47 7.45 12.26 -17.72
N ASN A 48 6.83 11.10 -17.93
CA ASN A 48 7.55 9.89 -18.31
C ASN A 48 8.69 9.57 -17.34
N ALA A 49 8.39 9.64 -16.04
CA ALA A 49 9.35 9.46 -14.95
C ALA A 49 9.09 8.16 -14.17
N TYR A 50 9.96 7.86 -13.21
CA TYR A 50 9.82 6.74 -12.27
C TYR A 50 9.22 7.22 -10.96
N THR A 51 8.48 6.34 -10.28
CA THR A 51 7.94 6.60 -8.93
C THR A 51 7.63 5.29 -8.24
N ILE A 52 7.75 5.23 -6.91
CA ILE A 52 7.20 4.14 -6.12
C ILE A 52 5.70 4.41 -5.92
N MET A 53 4.87 3.41 -6.20
CA MET A 53 3.41 3.52 -6.15
C MET A 53 2.79 2.22 -5.64
N ASP A 54 1.67 2.32 -4.91
CA ASP A 54 0.90 1.13 -4.54
C ASP A 54 0.16 0.55 -5.77
N ARG A 55 0.03 -0.78 -5.78
CA ARG A 55 -0.63 -1.51 -6.88
C ARG A 55 -2.08 -1.08 -7.07
N ALA A 56 -2.81 -0.78 -5.99
CA ALA A 56 -4.22 -0.44 -6.10
C ALA A 56 -4.41 0.90 -6.84
N THR A 57 -3.59 1.90 -6.57
CA THR A 57 -3.59 3.17 -7.33
C THR A 57 -3.24 2.92 -8.80
N TYR A 58 -2.21 2.12 -9.10
CA TYR A 58 -1.86 1.80 -10.49
C TYR A 58 -3.03 1.14 -11.24
N LEU A 59 -3.62 0.08 -10.67
CA LEU A 59 -4.70 -0.67 -11.31
C LEU A 59 -5.96 0.17 -11.51
N THR A 60 -6.32 1.01 -10.53
CA THR A 60 -7.50 1.89 -10.64
C THR A 60 -7.34 2.97 -11.71
N LYS A 61 -6.10 3.39 -12.00
CA LYS A 61 -5.80 4.40 -13.02
C LYS A 61 -5.25 3.83 -14.32
N LYS A 62 -5.01 2.51 -14.41
CA LYS A 62 -4.32 1.81 -15.53
C LYS A 62 -4.80 2.29 -16.90
N LYS A 63 -6.12 2.51 -17.06
CA LYS A 63 -6.68 3.12 -18.26
C LYS A 63 -6.20 4.57 -18.42
N GLY A 64 -5.26 4.78 -19.35
CA GLY A 64 -4.71 6.10 -19.69
C GLY A 64 -3.29 6.35 -19.17
N LEU A 65 -2.70 5.38 -18.46
CA LEU A 65 -1.28 5.41 -18.13
C LEU A 65 -0.44 4.89 -19.30
N ARG A 66 0.68 5.56 -19.55
CA ARG A 66 1.78 5.12 -20.43
C ARG A 66 2.91 4.47 -19.62
N ILE A 67 3.06 4.88 -18.35
CA ILE A 67 3.97 4.24 -17.41
C ILE A 67 3.47 2.83 -17.06
N VAL A 68 4.41 1.93 -16.84
CA VAL A 68 4.16 0.52 -16.53
C VAL A 68 4.96 0.11 -15.28
N PRO A 69 4.53 -0.93 -14.54
CA PRO A 69 5.34 -1.51 -13.48
C PRO A 69 6.63 -2.06 -14.07
N LEU A 70 7.76 -1.72 -13.44
CA LEU A 70 9.09 -2.22 -13.84
C LEU A 70 9.70 -3.15 -12.79
N VAL A 71 9.33 -2.95 -11.53
CA VAL A 71 9.75 -3.76 -10.40
C VAL A 71 8.54 -3.98 -9.50
N GLU A 72 8.29 -5.23 -9.13
CA GLU A 72 7.20 -5.65 -8.26
C GLU A 72 7.57 -6.93 -7.52
N GLY A 73 6.91 -7.20 -6.39
CA GLY A 73 7.06 -8.45 -5.64
C GLY A 73 8.28 -8.55 -4.72
N ASP A 74 9.22 -7.59 -4.77
CA ASP A 74 10.33 -7.56 -3.83
C ASP A 74 9.83 -7.40 -2.38
N PRO A 75 10.34 -8.18 -1.41
CA PRO A 75 9.95 -8.07 0.00
C PRO A 75 10.06 -6.65 0.59
N ILE A 76 10.99 -5.81 0.11
CA ILE A 76 11.12 -4.42 0.57
C ILE A 76 9.93 -3.54 0.18
N LEU A 77 9.17 -3.95 -0.86
CA LEU A 77 8.00 -3.25 -1.37
C LEU A 77 6.71 -3.71 -0.68
N LEU A 78 6.78 -4.66 0.27
CA LEU A 78 5.61 -5.10 1.02
C LEU A 78 5.08 -3.98 1.91
N ASN A 79 3.84 -3.56 1.63
CA ASN A 79 3.11 -2.61 2.47
C ASN A 79 2.05 -3.35 3.29
N LEU A 80 2.44 -3.80 4.49
CA LEU A 80 1.56 -4.55 5.39
C LEU A 80 0.52 -3.65 6.04
N ILE A 81 -0.73 -4.11 6.05
CA ILE A 81 -1.87 -3.43 6.69
C ILE A 81 -2.25 -4.23 7.94
N ALA A 82 -2.41 -3.52 9.07
CA ALA A 82 -2.81 -4.10 10.34
C ALA A 82 -4.02 -3.38 10.92
N ALA A 83 -4.95 -4.12 11.51
CA ALA A 83 -5.96 -3.58 12.40
C ALA A 83 -5.43 -3.63 13.83
N ILE A 84 -5.48 -2.50 14.54
CA ILE A 84 -4.92 -2.37 15.90
C ILE A 84 -6.06 -2.04 16.85
N GLU A 85 -6.26 -2.90 17.84
CA GLU A 85 -7.27 -2.68 18.88
C GLU A 85 -6.89 -1.50 19.77
N VAL A 86 -7.82 -0.57 19.98
CA VAL A 86 -7.62 0.55 20.90
C VAL A 86 -7.71 0.03 22.34
N SER A 87 -6.69 0.34 23.15
CA SER A 87 -6.60 -0.14 24.53
C SER A 87 -7.77 0.37 25.40
N PRO A 88 -8.64 -0.51 25.92
CA PRO A 88 -9.75 -0.12 26.79
C PRO A 88 -9.27 0.36 28.16
N LYS A 89 -8.07 -0.06 28.60
CA LYS A 89 -7.44 0.44 29.83
C LYS A 89 -7.14 1.95 29.75
N ARG A 90 -6.76 2.42 28.56
CA ARG A 90 -6.45 3.84 28.31
C ARG A 90 -7.68 4.63 27.87
N PHE A 91 -8.60 3.98 27.17
CA PHE A 91 -9.81 4.60 26.64
C PHE A 91 -11.04 3.77 27.05
N PRO A 92 -11.62 4.02 28.24
CA PRO A 92 -12.63 3.13 28.83
C PRO A 92 -13.96 3.10 28.06
N ASN A 93 -14.24 4.11 27.23
CA ASN A 93 -15.50 4.24 26.49
C ASN A 93 -15.46 3.64 25.08
N VAL A 94 -14.38 2.95 24.70
CA VAL A 94 -14.30 2.32 23.37
C VAL A 94 -15.22 1.10 23.30
N ASN A 95 -15.76 0.83 22.11
CA ASN A 95 -16.52 -0.39 21.86
C ASN A 95 -15.58 -1.60 21.72
N ASN A 96 -14.96 -2.03 22.81
CA ASN A 96 -13.95 -3.08 22.81
C ASN A 96 -14.53 -4.43 22.34
N ALA A 97 -15.73 -4.78 22.79
CA ALA A 97 -16.34 -6.08 22.49
C ALA A 97 -16.53 -6.29 20.98
N ASP A 98 -17.03 -5.28 20.25
CA ASP A 98 -17.25 -5.42 18.81
C ASP A 98 -15.96 -5.23 18.01
N VAL A 99 -15.01 -4.42 18.49
CA VAL A 99 -13.69 -4.29 17.86
C VAL A 99 -12.93 -5.63 17.89
N VAL A 100 -12.94 -6.34 19.02
CA VAL A 100 -12.31 -7.67 19.12
C VAL A 100 -12.95 -8.66 18.14
N LYS A 101 -14.29 -8.68 18.06
CA LYS A 101 -15.00 -9.53 17.08
C LYS A 101 -14.60 -9.19 15.65
N PHE A 102 -14.54 -7.90 15.31
CA PHE A 102 -14.18 -7.44 13.98
C PHE A 102 -12.73 -7.80 13.60
N VAL A 103 -11.77 -7.58 14.50
CA VAL A 103 -10.36 -7.92 14.27
C VAL A 103 -10.16 -9.43 14.12
N ASN A 104 -10.86 -10.23 14.93
CA ASN A 104 -10.81 -11.69 14.79
C ASN A 104 -11.41 -12.14 13.45
N TRP A 105 -12.60 -11.64 13.10
CA TRP A 105 -13.24 -11.93 11.82
C TRP A 105 -12.37 -11.53 10.63
N LEU A 106 -11.70 -10.37 10.68
CA LEU A 106 -10.77 -9.93 9.63
C LEU A 106 -9.66 -10.95 9.35
N CYS A 107 -9.27 -11.76 10.34
CA CYS A 107 -8.24 -12.78 10.19
C CYS A 107 -8.78 -14.13 9.68
N GLU A 108 -10.09 -14.34 9.67
CA GLU A 108 -10.74 -15.59 9.22
C GLU A 108 -10.77 -15.70 7.68
N ASP A 109 -10.93 -16.92 7.18
CA ASP A 109 -10.91 -17.21 5.74
C ASP A 109 -11.96 -16.42 4.97
N GLU A 110 -13.15 -16.19 5.55
CA GLU A 110 -14.21 -15.42 4.91
C GLU A 110 -13.76 -13.99 4.60
N ALA A 111 -13.27 -13.26 5.60
CA ALA A 111 -12.81 -11.89 5.42
C ALA A 111 -11.57 -11.83 4.50
N GLN A 112 -10.66 -12.79 4.64
CA GLN A 112 -9.47 -12.88 3.79
C GLN A 112 -9.84 -13.16 2.32
N MET A 113 -10.86 -14.00 2.05
CA MET A 113 -11.41 -14.19 0.71
C MET A 113 -12.03 -12.90 0.16
N ILE A 114 -12.78 -12.15 0.97
CA ILE A 114 -13.31 -10.84 0.57
C ILE A 114 -12.17 -9.90 0.19
N ILE A 115 -11.07 -9.86 0.96
CA ILE A 115 -9.89 -9.05 0.65
C ILE A 115 -9.26 -9.47 -0.68
N LYS A 116 -9.07 -10.79 -0.89
CA LYS A 116 -8.49 -11.36 -2.11
C LYS A 116 -9.28 -11.00 -3.36
N ASP A 117 -10.61 -11.10 -3.28
CA ASP A 117 -11.50 -10.96 -4.43
C ASP A 117 -11.95 -9.52 -4.67
N PHE A 118 -11.62 -8.61 -3.75
CA PHE A 118 -12.05 -7.21 -3.79
C PHE A 118 -11.68 -6.54 -5.12
N LYS A 119 -12.70 -6.25 -5.91
CA LYS A 119 -12.63 -5.58 -7.23
C LYS A 119 -11.74 -6.27 -8.28
N VAL A 120 -11.40 -7.55 -8.10
CA VAL A 120 -10.66 -8.34 -9.12
C VAL A 120 -11.38 -8.32 -10.46
N LYS A 121 -12.69 -8.55 -10.48
CA LYS A 121 -13.49 -8.51 -11.72
C LYS A 121 -13.43 -7.16 -12.45
N GLN A 122 -13.25 -6.07 -11.71
CA GLN A 122 -13.22 -4.72 -12.28
C GLN A 122 -11.84 -4.37 -12.86
N TYR A 123 -10.76 -4.82 -12.22
CA TYR A 123 -9.40 -4.42 -12.57
C TYR A 123 -8.54 -5.53 -13.19
N GLY A 124 -9.06 -6.76 -13.25
CA GLY A 124 -8.40 -7.95 -13.83
C GLY A 124 -7.38 -8.62 -12.91
N GLU A 125 -6.98 -7.96 -11.82
CA GLU A 125 -5.92 -8.41 -10.90
C GLU A 125 -6.31 -8.06 -9.45
N PRO A 126 -5.80 -8.80 -8.43
CA PRO A 126 -6.00 -8.46 -7.02
C PRO A 126 -5.41 -7.10 -6.63
N LEU A 127 -6.20 -6.30 -5.92
CA LEU A 127 -5.74 -5.04 -5.32
C LEU A 127 -4.99 -5.26 -4.00
N PHE A 128 -5.40 -6.29 -3.26
CA PHE A 128 -4.88 -6.65 -1.95
C PHE A 128 -4.65 -8.16 -1.87
N PHE A 129 -3.75 -8.57 -0.99
CA PHE A 129 -3.39 -9.95 -0.80
C PHE A 129 -3.62 -10.34 0.66
N PRO A 130 -4.33 -11.46 0.91
CA PRO A 130 -4.45 -12.03 2.25
C PRO A 130 -3.10 -12.29 2.89
N ASN A 131 -2.99 -12.04 4.19
CA ASN A 131 -1.76 -12.27 4.94
C ASN A 131 -2.00 -12.46 6.46
N SER A 132 -3.19 -12.89 6.89
CA SER A 132 -3.37 -13.31 8.28
C SER A 132 -2.62 -14.62 8.55
N ASP A 133 -2.24 -14.86 9.81
CA ASP A 133 -1.58 -16.10 10.21
C ASP A 133 -2.46 -17.33 9.93
N GLN A 134 -3.77 -17.21 10.19
CA GLN A 134 -4.77 -18.25 9.95
C GLN A 134 -4.88 -18.57 8.45
N TRP A 135 -4.89 -17.54 7.60
CA TRP A 135 -4.89 -17.71 6.15
C TRP A 135 -3.63 -18.43 5.67
N ASN A 136 -2.46 -17.94 6.08
CA ASN A 136 -1.16 -18.47 5.65
C ASN A 136 -0.95 -19.93 6.07
N LYS A 137 -1.50 -20.36 7.21
CA LYS A 137 -1.47 -21.77 7.65
C LYS A 137 -2.24 -22.70 6.70
N LYS A 138 -3.33 -22.22 6.10
CA LYS A 138 -4.18 -23.00 5.18
C LYS A 138 -3.76 -22.86 3.72
N HIS A 139 -3.14 -21.74 3.38
CA HIS A 139 -2.74 -21.36 2.02
C HIS A 139 -1.25 -21.00 1.99
N PRO A 140 -0.35 -21.99 2.13
CA PRO A 140 1.09 -21.73 2.06
C PRO A 140 1.47 -21.14 0.69
N LYS A 141 2.41 -20.19 0.71
CA LYS A 141 2.94 -19.49 -0.46
C LYS A 141 3.86 -20.38 -1.30
#